data_AF-A0A924PVS3-F1
#
_entry.id   AF-A0A924PVS3-F1
#
_cell.length_a   1.000
_cell.length_b   1.000
_cell.length_c   1.000
_cell.angle_alpha   90.00
_cell.angle_beta   90.00
_cell.angle_gamma   90.00
#
_symmetry.space_group_name_H-M   'P 1'
#
loop_
_entity.id
_entity.type
_entity.pdbx_description
1 polymer ?
#
loop_
_entity_poly.entity_id
_entity_poly.type
_entity_poly.pdbx_seq_one_letter_code
_entity_poly.pdbx_strand_id
1 'polypeptide(L)'
;MADRNAMPREPMAAAAAAALAPFADAAGDSASALAALFDFVRPRDLSGIDGSATRYTAAVELLEGDPARAAEVRRHVMRLLAGRRLIGFFADSGILPGTGFFTELGRIITDRVLPEVPDPDDLRSVLHQVFRRRGDWIWFSALPVELSRRFWHLIARETADDDAVAPAIVGQVLEAMLVLAYRMGGTDVEGEFGRLGPEFKGHAACFRELTGATQRYVDTRRAHL
;
A
#
# COMPACT_ATOMS: atom_id res chain seq x y z
N MET A 1 -21.17 -2.67 31.16
CA MET A 1 -19.78 -2.22 30.96
C MET A 1 -19.82 -1.29 29.76
N ALA A 2 -19.79 0.03 29.97
CA ALA A 2 -19.93 1.01 28.89
C ALA A 2 -18.73 0.92 27.96
N ASP A 3 -18.99 0.84 26.65
CA ASP A 3 -17.96 0.83 25.61
C ASP A 3 -17.18 2.14 25.67
N ARG A 4 -15.98 2.10 26.27
CA ARG A 4 -15.08 3.26 26.41
C ARG A 4 -14.60 3.79 25.04
N ASN A 5 -14.93 3.10 23.95
CA ASN A 5 -14.52 3.43 22.60
C ASN A 5 -15.68 3.90 21.72
N ALA A 6 -16.93 3.82 22.18
CA ALA A 6 -18.10 4.35 21.48
C ALA A 6 -18.13 5.88 21.61
N MET A 7 -17.71 6.57 20.54
CA MET A 7 -17.83 8.01 20.44
C MET A 7 -19.22 8.39 19.89
N PRO A 8 -19.94 9.37 20.47
CA PRO A 8 -21.24 9.82 19.95
C PRO A 8 -21.16 10.33 18.49
N ARG A 9 -22.28 10.37 17.76
CA ARG A 9 -22.30 10.66 16.31
C ARG A 9 -21.82 12.07 15.92
N GLU A 10 -22.26 13.12 16.61
CA GLU A 10 -21.81 14.50 16.33
C GLU A 10 -20.30 14.72 16.57
N PRO A 11 -19.70 14.30 17.71
CA PRO A 11 -18.25 14.42 17.89
C PRO A 11 -17.46 13.53 16.92
N MET A 12 -18.05 12.45 16.38
CA MET A 12 -17.42 11.61 15.35
C MET A 12 -17.23 12.35 14.02
N ALA A 13 -18.26 13.02 13.53
CA ALA A 13 -18.19 13.76 12.27
C ALA A 13 -17.18 14.92 12.36
N ALA A 14 -17.18 15.67 13.47
CA ALA A 14 -16.21 16.74 13.68
C ALA A 14 -14.76 16.21 13.78
N ALA A 15 -14.54 15.09 14.46
CA ALA A 15 -13.22 14.47 14.54
C ALA A 15 -12.74 13.93 13.19
N ALA A 16 -13.63 13.33 12.39
CA ALA A 16 -13.31 12.88 11.04
C ALA A 16 -12.97 14.07 10.12
N ALA A 17 -13.72 15.19 10.21
CA ALA A 17 -13.41 16.40 9.49
C ALA A 17 -12.04 16.98 9.88
N ALA A 18 -11.72 17.00 11.17
CA ALA A 18 -10.40 17.43 11.66
C ALA A 18 -9.26 16.54 11.14
N ALA A 19 -9.49 15.23 11.04
CA ALA A 19 -8.52 14.28 10.48
C ALA A 19 -8.27 14.47 8.98
N LEU A 20 -9.28 14.97 8.25
CA LEU A 20 -9.18 15.27 6.82
C LEU A 20 -8.70 16.71 6.52
N ALA A 21 -8.77 17.61 7.49
CA ALA A 21 -8.37 19.01 7.32
C ALA A 21 -6.96 19.22 6.74
N PRO A 22 -5.93 18.40 7.06
CA PRO A 22 -4.61 18.56 6.47
C PRO A 22 -4.55 18.42 4.95
N PHE A 23 -5.51 17.75 4.31
CA PHE A 23 -5.57 17.62 2.84
C PHE A 23 -6.00 18.90 2.13
N ALA A 24 -6.58 19.87 2.84
CA ALA A 24 -6.98 21.14 2.25
C ALA A 24 -5.77 22.04 1.91
N ASP A 25 -4.63 21.85 2.59
CA ASP A 25 -3.40 22.55 2.25
C ASP A 25 -2.72 21.86 1.07
N ALA A 26 -2.94 22.41 -0.13
CA ALA A 26 -2.34 21.88 -1.35
C ALA A 26 -0.81 21.83 -1.31
N ALA A 27 -0.13 22.63 -0.50
CA ALA A 27 1.34 22.60 -0.34
C ALA A 27 1.79 21.74 0.87
N GLY A 28 0.84 21.23 1.66
CA GLY A 28 1.09 20.46 2.86
C GLY A 28 1.75 19.11 2.59
N ASP A 29 2.38 18.56 3.63
CA ASP A 29 3.02 17.26 3.58
C ASP A 29 1.99 16.12 3.47
N SER A 30 1.96 15.47 2.31
CA SER A 30 1.02 14.38 2.02
C SER A 30 1.13 13.20 2.98
N ALA A 31 2.35 12.90 3.46
CA ALA A 31 2.57 11.78 4.37
C ALA A 31 1.96 12.06 5.75
N SER A 32 2.15 13.28 6.27
CA SER A 32 1.52 13.75 7.50
C SER A 32 -0.01 13.82 7.39
N ALA A 33 -0.55 14.22 6.23
CA ALA A 33 -2.00 14.24 6.00
C ALA A 33 -2.60 12.82 6.05
N LEU A 34 -1.98 11.83 5.38
CA LEU A 34 -2.37 10.43 5.49
C LEU A 34 -2.21 9.88 6.91
N ALA A 35 -1.13 10.26 7.59
CA ALA A 35 -0.91 9.87 8.98
C ALA A 35 -2.03 10.40 9.89
N ALA A 36 -2.49 11.64 9.71
CA ALA A 36 -3.61 12.20 10.47
C ALA A 36 -4.92 11.42 10.25
N LEU A 37 -5.24 11.05 9.00
CA LEU A 37 -6.40 10.21 8.68
C LEU A 37 -6.32 8.84 9.38
N PHE A 38 -5.20 8.13 9.25
CA PHE A 38 -5.07 6.80 9.83
C PHE A 38 -4.84 6.83 11.35
N ASP A 39 -4.30 7.92 11.91
CA ASP A 39 -4.27 8.16 13.35
C ASP A 39 -5.68 8.29 13.94
N PHE A 40 -6.60 8.92 13.20
CA PHE A 40 -8.02 8.97 13.58
C PHE A 40 -8.67 7.58 13.51
N VAL A 41 -8.43 6.80 12.45
CA VAL A 41 -9.00 5.45 12.33
C VAL A 41 -8.45 4.51 13.42
N ARG A 42 -7.14 4.60 13.70
CA ARG A 42 -6.40 3.71 14.60
C ARG A 42 -7.05 3.65 15.98
N PRO A 43 -7.28 2.44 16.53
CA PRO A 43 -7.78 2.30 17.87
C PRO A 43 -6.67 2.61 18.90
N ARG A 44 -7.05 3.11 20.07
CA ARG A 44 -6.09 3.41 21.15
C ARG A 44 -5.31 2.15 21.56
N ASP A 45 -6.01 1.03 21.66
CA ASP A 45 -5.50 -0.32 21.90
C ASP A 45 -6.32 -1.37 21.11
N LEU A 46 -5.89 -2.64 21.13
CA LEU A 46 -6.54 -3.71 20.36
C LEU A 46 -7.94 -4.09 20.87
N SER A 47 -8.33 -3.71 22.09
CA SER A 47 -9.72 -3.90 22.55
C SER A 47 -10.70 -2.97 21.83
N GLY A 48 -10.18 -1.92 21.20
CA GLY A 48 -10.95 -0.92 20.48
C GLY A 48 -11.07 -1.12 18.97
N ILE A 49 -10.71 -2.29 18.44
CA ILE A 49 -10.67 -2.55 16.99
C ILE A 49 -12.04 -2.28 16.33
N ASP A 50 -13.13 -2.68 16.97
CA ASP A 50 -14.50 -2.53 16.45
C ASP A 50 -14.83 -1.06 16.11
N GLY A 51 -14.31 -0.12 16.90
CA GLY A 51 -14.51 1.33 16.66
C GLY A 51 -13.74 1.88 15.46
N SER A 52 -12.75 1.15 14.93
CA SER A 52 -11.94 1.59 13.78
C SER A 52 -12.76 1.60 12.50
N ALA A 53 -13.61 0.58 12.30
CA ALA A 53 -14.53 0.55 11.18
C ALA A 53 -15.51 1.73 11.22
N THR A 54 -16.07 2.06 12.39
CA THR A 54 -16.95 3.22 12.56
C THR A 54 -16.25 4.54 12.25
N ARG A 55 -15.00 4.72 12.73
CA ARG A 55 -14.20 5.92 12.43
C ARG A 55 -13.87 6.02 10.94
N TYR A 56 -13.49 4.91 10.31
CA TYR A 56 -13.19 4.91 8.89
C TYR A 56 -14.44 5.18 8.04
N THR A 57 -15.57 4.59 8.39
CA THR A 57 -16.87 4.90 7.76
C THR A 57 -17.18 6.40 7.83
N ALA A 58 -17.01 7.04 9.00
CA ALA A 58 -17.26 8.48 9.14
C ALA A 58 -16.36 9.33 8.22
N ALA A 59 -15.09 8.96 8.07
CA ALA A 59 -14.20 9.64 7.13
C ALA A 59 -14.62 9.43 5.67
N VAL A 60 -14.99 8.20 5.29
CA VAL A 60 -15.45 7.87 3.93
C VAL A 60 -16.76 8.59 3.59
N GLU A 61 -17.73 8.62 4.51
CA GLU A 61 -19.02 9.32 4.30
C GLU A 61 -18.82 10.84 4.12
N LEU A 62 -17.86 11.44 4.82
CA LEU A 62 -17.49 12.85 4.60
C LEU A 62 -16.88 13.11 3.22
N LEU A 63 -16.15 12.14 2.65
CA LEU A 63 -15.60 12.23 1.29
C LEU A 63 -16.67 11.98 0.23
N GLU A 64 -17.62 11.08 0.50
CA GLU A 64 -18.79 10.84 -0.38
C GLU A 64 -19.67 12.08 -0.51
N GLY A 65 -19.84 12.83 0.58
CA GLY A 65 -20.62 14.07 0.58
C GLY A 65 -19.90 15.30 0.02
N ASP A 66 -18.59 15.22 -0.23
CA ASP A 66 -17.77 16.36 -0.65
C ASP A 66 -16.73 15.95 -1.72
N PRO A 67 -17.13 15.98 -3.02
CA PRO A 67 -16.24 15.63 -4.12
C PRO A 67 -14.98 16.51 -4.22
N ALA A 68 -15.04 17.76 -3.75
CA ALA A 68 -13.88 18.65 -3.75
C ALA A 68 -12.84 18.16 -2.74
N ARG A 69 -13.28 17.78 -1.53
CA ARG A 69 -12.40 17.15 -0.53
C ARG A 69 -11.84 15.82 -1.01
N ALA A 70 -12.63 14.99 -1.70
CA ALA A 70 -12.13 13.76 -2.30
C ALA A 70 -11.03 14.02 -3.34
N ALA A 71 -11.17 15.06 -4.17
CA ALA A 71 -10.15 15.48 -5.12
C ALA A 71 -8.86 16.00 -4.44
N GLU A 72 -8.98 16.68 -3.30
CA GLU A 72 -7.83 17.09 -2.48
C GLU A 72 -7.06 15.87 -1.95
N VAL A 73 -7.76 14.89 -1.35
CA VAL A 73 -7.15 13.64 -0.89
C VAL A 73 -6.44 12.94 -2.04
N ARG A 74 -7.10 12.84 -3.21
CA ARG A 74 -6.49 12.27 -4.42
C ARG A 74 -5.20 12.97 -4.79
N ARG A 75 -5.19 14.30 -4.88
CA ARG A 75 -4.00 15.09 -5.24
C ARG A 75 -2.83 14.78 -4.32
N HIS A 76 -3.07 14.70 -3.00
CA HIS A 76 -2.04 14.34 -2.04
C HIS A 76 -1.50 12.92 -2.24
N VAL A 77 -2.39 11.95 -2.48
CA VAL A 77 -2.01 10.56 -2.76
C VAL A 77 -1.19 10.45 -4.05
N MET A 78 -1.64 11.09 -5.13
CA MET A 78 -0.93 11.06 -6.42
C MET A 78 0.43 11.75 -6.32
N ARG A 79 0.53 12.89 -5.65
CA ARG A 79 1.81 13.57 -5.40
C ARG A 79 2.77 12.71 -4.57
N LEU A 80 2.26 12.04 -3.54
CA LEU A 80 3.05 11.14 -2.71
C LEU A 80 3.57 9.98 -3.53
N LEU A 81 2.74 9.36 -4.36
CA LEU A 81 3.19 8.25 -5.22
C LEU A 81 4.20 8.72 -6.28
N ALA A 82 4.00 9.90 -6.86
CA ALA A 82 4.90 10.45 -7.89
C ALA A 82 6.25 10.90 -7.32
N GLY A 83 6.26 11.45 -6.10
CA GLY A 83 7.45 11.97 -5.43
C GLY A 83 8.23 10.94 -4.62
N ARG A 84 7.90 9.65 -4.73
CA ARG A 84 8.55 8.57 -3.99
C ARG A 84 8.99 7.45 -4.93
N ARG A 85 10.03 6.73 -4.52
CA ARG A 85 10.46 5.49 -5.17
C ARG A 85 9.51 4.38 -4.76
N LEU A 86 8.81 3.81 -5.76
CA LEU A 86 7.80 2.78 -5.59
C LEU A 86 8.34 1.37 -5.86
N ILE A 87 9.41 1.26 -6.65
CA ILE A 87 9.92 0.00 -7.19
C ILE A 87 10.24 -0.99 -6.07
N GLY A 88 11.07 -0.60 -5.09
CA GLY A 88 11.44 -1.48 -3.97
C GLY A 88 10.23 -1.90 -3.14
N PHE A 89 9.29 -1.00 -2.89
CA PHE A 89 8.06 -1.36 -2.18
C PHE A 89 7.27 -2.45 -2.92
N PHE A 90 6.97 -2.26 -4.21
CA PHE A 90 6.15 -3.22 -4.97
C PHE A 90 6.92 -4.48 -5.39
N ALA A 91 8.22 -4.39 -5.63
CA ALA A 91 9.04 -5.50 -6.10
C ALA A 91 9.60 -6.37 -4.98
N ASP A 92 9.71 -5.83 -3.77
CA ASP A 92 10.16 -6.57 -2.59
C ASP A 92 8.96 -7.02 -1.71
N SER A 93 7.75 -6.51 -1.96
CA SER A 93 6.55 -6.98 -1.26
C SER A 93 6.16 -8.39 -1.71
N GLY A 94 6.49 -9.39 -0.89
CA GLY A 94 5.99 -10.76 -1.05
C GLY A 94 6.85 -11.72 -1.86
N ILE A 95 8.06 -11.34 -2.29
CA ILE A 95 9.06 -12.27 -2.85
C ILE A 95 10.22 -12.44 -1.85
N LEU A 96 10.36 -13.67 -1.35
CA LEU A 96 11.46 -14.08 -0.47
C LEU A 96 12.80 -14.04 -1.25
N PRO A 97 13.92 -13.62 -0.64
CA PRO A 97 15.24 -13.74 -1.26
C PRO A 97 15.55 -15.20 -1.65
N GLY A 98 16.17 -15.41 -2.82
CA GLY A 98 16.41 -16.70 -3.47
C GLY A 98 17.44 -17.63 -2.79
N THR A 99 17.47 -17.71 -1.46
CA THR A 99 18.33 -18.64 -0.74
C THR A 99 17.51 -19.47 0.24
N GLY A 100 17.33 -20.77 -0.04
CA GLY A 100 16.94 -21.79 0.96
C GLY A 100 15.53 -21.64 1.54
N PHE A 101 14.54 -22.15 0.82
CA PHE A 101 13.13 -21.79 0.87
C PHE A 101 12.34 -21.96 2.21
N PHE A 102 12.81 -22.64 3.27
CA PHE A 102 11.96 -22.83 4.48
C PHE A 102 12.61 -22.74 5.85
N THR A 103 13.93 -22.80 5.97
CA THR A 103 14.60 -22.67 7.29
C THR A 103 14.71 -21.21 7.73
N GLU A 104 14.68 -20.27 6.78
CA GLU A 104 14.75 -18.83 7.03
C GLU A 104 13.38 -18.14 7.10
N LEU A 105 12.32 -18.77 6.57
CA LEU A 105 10.95 -18.25 6.66
C LEU A 105 10.49 -18.08 8.13
N GLY A 106 11.05 -18.89 9.04
CA GLY A 106 10.90 -18.72 10.48
C GLY A 106 11.77 -17.62 11.11
N ARG A 107 12.90 -17.22 10.50
CA ARG A 107 13.82 -16.16 10.98
C ARG A 107 13.48 -14.77 10.43
N ILE A 108 12.79 -14.71 9.28
CA ILE A 108 12.27 -13.49 8.64
C ILE A 108 11.20 -12.79 9.51
N ILE A 109 10.60 -13.54 10.45
CA ILE A 109 9.72 -12.98 11.48
C ILE A 109 10.51 -12.48 12.70
N THR A 110 11.76 -12.91 12.91
CA THR A 110 12.43 -12.72 14.20
C THR A 110 13.29 -11.46 14.30
N ASP A 111 14.37 -11.24 13.55
CA ASP A 111 15.25 -10.07 13.83
C ASP A 111 16.35 -9.85 12.76
N ARG A 112 16.48 -8.60 12.27
CA ARG A 112 17.79 -7.88 12.22
C ARG A 112 18.88 -8.26 11.20
N VAL A 113 18.75 -7.99 9.90
CA VAL A 113 19.94 -7.88 8.98
C VAL A 113 19.60 -7.05 7.71
N LEU A 114 19.17 -5.79 7.80
CA LEU A 114 20.00 -4.60 7.85
C LEU A 114 18.99 -3.46 8.05
N PRO A 115 19.09 -2.59 9.06
CA PRO A 115 18.39 -1.33 8.97
C PRO A 115 19.06 -0.55 7.82
N GLU A 116 18.50 -0.67 6.61
CA GLU A 116 18.70 0.39 5.63
C GLU A 116 18.27 1.67 6.33
N VAL A 117 19.17 2.67 6.35
CA VAL A 117 18.81 4.00 6.80
C VAL A 117 17.53 4.35 6.06
N PRO A 118 16.41 4.65 6.77
CA PRO A 118 15.14 4.89 6.13
C PRO A 118 15.35 5.98 5.07
N ASP A 119 15.27 5.59 3.80
CA ASP A 119 15.35 6.55 2.71
C ASP A 119 14.04 7.32 2.71
N PRO A 120 14.04 8.63 3.04
CA PRO A 120 12.81 9.41 3.11
C PRO A 120 12.05 9.46 1.78
N ASP A 121 12.73 9.17 0.67
CA ASP A 121 12.15 9.13 -0.66
C ASP A 121 11.52 7.77 -1.01
N ASP A 122 11.66 6.74 -0.16
CA ASP A 122 11.03 5.43 -0.37
C ASP A 122 9.57 5.41 0.15
N LEU A 123 8.65 4.81 -0.62
CA LEU A 123 7.27 4.63 -0.19
C LEU A 123 7.18 3.85 1.14
N ARG A 124 8.10 2.92 1.39
CA ARG A 124 8.18 2.17 2.65
C ARG A 124 8.37 3.09 3.84
N SER A 125 9.17 4.14 3.73
CA SER A 125 9.40 5.11 4.81
C SER A 125 8.12 5.90 5.11
N VAL A 126 7.36 6.25 4.08
CA VAL A 126 6.06 6.91 4.24
C VAL A 126 5.05 5.99 4.94
N LEU A 127 5.01 4.71 4.57
CA LEU A 127 4.13 3.75 5.25
C LEU A 127 4.50 3.56 6.72
N HIS A 128 5.78 3.62 7.09
CA HIS A 128 6.19 3.61 8.50
C HIS A 128 5.73 4.85 9.26
N GLN A 129 5.65 6.01 8.60
CA GLN A 129 5.10 7.23 9.21
C GLN A 129 3.59 7.11 9.44
N VAL A 130 2.86 6.59 8.45
CA VAL A 130 1.40 6.41 8.53
C VAL A 130 1.02 5.29 9.51
N PHE A 131 1.66 4.13 9.40
CA PHE A 131 1.45 2.94 10.23
C PHE A 131 2.56 2.77 11.27
N ARG A 132 2.68 3.77 12.16
CA ARG A 132 3.78 3.91 13.13
C ARG A 132 3.83 2.86 14.25
N ARG A 133 2.81 2.02 14.43
CA ARG A 133 2.81 0.97 15.47
C ARG A 133 2.95 -0.40 14.87
N ARG A 134 3.81 -1.25 15.46
CA ARG A 134 4.03 -2.65 15.03
C ARG A 134 2.73 -3.47 14.93
N GLY A 135 1.72 -3.16 15.74
CA GLY A 135 0.43 -3.84 15.74
C GLY A 135 -0.61 -3.23 14.79
N ASP A 136 -0.26 -2.23 13.99
CA ASP A 136 -1.23 -1.53 13.14
C ASP A 136 -1.87 -2.45 12.08
N TRP A 137 -1.14 -3.46 11.62
CA TRP A 137 -1.66 -4.46 10.70
C TRP A 137 -2.87 -5.21 11.27
N ILE A 138 -2.98 -5.38 12.60
CA ILE A 138 -4.06 -6.15 13.24
C ILE A 138 -5.41 -5.45 13.03
N TRP A 139 -5.50 -4.16 13.38
CA TRP A 139 -6.74 -3.41 13.23
C TRP A 139 -7.02 -3.08 11.76
N PHE A 140 -5.98 -2.84 10.96
CA PHE A 140 -6.15 -2.55 9.55
C PHE A 140 -6.70 -3.75 8.78
N SER A 141 -6.22 -4.96 9.08
CA SER A 141 -6.70 -6.21 8.48
C SER A 141 -8.11 -6.60 8.94
N ALA A 142 -8.55 -6.07 10.08
CA ALA A 142 -9.91 -6.27 10.59
C ALA A 142 -10.95 -5.34 9.95
N LEU A 143 -10.51 -4.33 9.18
CA LEU A 143 -11.44 -3.43 8.49
C LEU A 143 -12.20 -4.18 7.38
N PRO A 144 -13.52 -3.95 7.23
CA PRO A 144 -14.27 -4.46 6.09
C PRO A 144 -13.66 -4.00 4.76
N VAL A 145 -13.42 -4.94 3.85
CA VAL A 145 -12.79 -4.65 2.55
C VAL A 145 -13.61 -3.66 1.72
N GLU A 146 -14.94 -3.66 1.89
CA GLU A 146 -15.87 -2.72 1.24
C GLU A 146 -15.57 -1.26 1.59
N LEU A 147 -15.12 -0.95 2.82
CA LEU A 147 -14.76 0.42 3.20
C LEU A 147 -13.52 0.90 2.45
N SER A 148 -12.51 0.04 2.35
CA SER A 148 -11.32 0.33 1.56
C SER A 148 -11.66 0.51 0.08
N ARG A 149 -12.54 -0.32 -0.48
CA ARG A 149 -13.00 -0.18 -1.88
C ARG A 149 -13.74 1.13 -2.11
N ARG A 150 -14.64 1.54 -1.19
CA ARG A 150 -15.34 2.84 -1.25
C ARG A 150 -14.35 4.00 -1.26
N PHE A 151 -13.40 4.01 -0.32
CA PHE A 151 -12.36 5.04 -0.26
C PHE A 151 -11.58 5.16 -1.57
N TRP A 152 -11.04 4.03 -2.07
CA TRP A 152 -10.27 4.04 -3.32
C TRP A 152 -11.11 4.46 -4.52
N HIS A 153 -12.39 4.11 -4.58
CA HIS A 153 -13.28 4.55 -5.64
C HIS A 153 -13.49 6.08 -5.64
N LEU A 154 -13.60 6.70 -4.47
CA LEU A 154 -13.75 8.16 -4.35
C LEU A 154 -12.53 8.89 -4.91
N ILE A 155 -11.32 8.42 -4.56
CA ILE A 155 -10.07 9.05 -4.99
C ILE A 155 -9.52 8.50 -6.31
N ALA A 156 -10.22 7.59 -6.96
CA ALA A 156 -9.88 7.10 -8.31
C ALA A 156 -10.38 8.04 -9.41
N ARG A 157 -11.28 8.98 -9.10
CA ARG A 157 -11.78 9.95 -10.07
C ARG A 157 -10.64 10.89 -10.49
N GLU A 158 -10.24 10.78 -11.76
CA GLU A 158 -9.16 11.57 -12.31
C GLU A 158 -9.42 13.09 -12.19
N THR A 159 -8.36 13.83 -11.95
CA THR A 159 -8.28 15.28 -11.89
C THR A 159 -7.29 15.76 -12.95
N ALA A 160 -7.40 17.02 -13.38
CA ALA A 160 -6.51 17.57 -14.40
C ALA A 160 -5.01 17.50 -14.04
N ASP A 161 -4.68 17.46 -12.74
CA ASP A 161 -3.30 17.37 -12.27
C ASP A 161 -2.69 15.97 -12.51
N ASP A 162 -3.52 14.94 -12.73
CA ASP A 162 -3.05 13.55 -12.80
C ASP A 162 -2.30 13.24 -14.08
N ASP A 163 -2.67 13.86 -15.21
CA ASP A 163 -2.02 13.63 -16.51
C ASP A 163 -0.51 13.91 -16.44
N ALA A 164 -0.10 14.84 -15.57
CA ALA A 164 1.31 15.19 -15.39
C ALA A 164 2.10 14.17 -14.56
N VAL A 165 1.44 13.43 -13.65
CA VAL A 165 2.12 12.57 -12.66
C VAL A 165 1.84 11.08 -12.84
N ALA A 166 0.71 10.71 -13.42
CA ALA A 166 0.29 9.33 -13.64
C ALA A 166 1.29 8.54 -14.49
N PRO A 167 1.87 9.07 -15.59
CA PRO A 167 2.85 8.33 -16.38
C PRO A 167 4.09 7.93 -15.57
N ALA A 168 4.57 8.80 -14.68
CA ALA A 168 5.72 8.50 -13.82
C ALA A 168 5.39 7.40 -12.81
N ILE A 169 4.22 7.46 -12.16
CA ILE A 169 3.76 6.42 -11.23
C ILE A 169 3.60 5.08 -11.95
N VAL A 170 2.90 5.07 -13.09
CA VAL A 170 2.69 3.85 -13.89
C VAL A 170 4.03 3.28 -14.37
N GLY A 171 4.96 4.13 -14.82
CA GLY A 171 6.31 3.72 -15.21
C GLY A 171 7.04 2.96 -14.10
N GLN A 172 6.99 3.46 -12.85
CA GLN A 172 7.59 2.78 -11.70
C GLN A 172 6.89 1.46 -11.35
N VAL A 173 5.56 1.39 -11.46
CA VAL A 173 4.81 0.14 -11.24
C VAL A 173 5.16 -0.90 -12.30
N LEU A 174 5.24 -0.51 -13.57
CA LEU A 174 5.66 -1.39 -14.66
C LEU A 174 7.10 -1.89 -14.46
N GLU A 175 7.99 -1.02 -14.00
CA GLU A 175 9.36 -1.42 -13.65
C GLU A 175 9.38 -2.41 -12.48
N ALA A 176 8.60 -2.16 -11.43
CA ALA A 176 8.46 -3.11 -10.32
C ALA A 176 7.93 -4.47 -10.78
N MET A 177 6.96 -4.49 -11.70
CA MET A 177 6.45 -5.73 -12.31
C MET A 177 7.54 -6.48 -13.06
N LEU A 178 8.41 -5.80 -13.82
CA LEU A 178 9.56 -6.44 -14.47
C LEU A 178 10.51 -7.03 -13.44
N VAL A 179 10.90 -6.26 -12.43
CA VAL A 179 11.81 -6.73 -11.37
C VAL A 179 11.25 -7.98 -10.69
N LEU A 180 9.96 -8.00 -10.33
CA LEU A 180 9.28 -9.17 -9.79
C LEU A 180 9.34 -10.37 -10.74
N ALA A 181 8.99 -10.16 -12.00
CA ALA A 181 8.94 -11.21 -13.00
C ALA A 181 10.32 -11.83 -13.24
N TYR A 182 11.36 -11.00 -13.39
CA TYR A 182 12.74 -11.46 -13.54
C TYR A 182 13.24 -12.22 -12.32
N ARG A 183 12.90 -11.77 -11.10
CA ARG A 183 13.24 -12.51 -9.88
C ARG A 183 12.55 -13.88 -9.82
N MET A 184 11.25 -13.94 -10.12
CA MET A 184 10.51 -15.22 -10.17
C MET A 184 11.03 -16.16 -11.25
N GLY A 185 11.31 -15.65 -12.46
CA GLY A 185 11.86 -16.44 -13.56
C GLY A 185 13.30 -16.89 -13.31
N GLY A 186 14.09 -16.11 -12.58
CA GLY A 186 15.46 -16.42 -12.17
C GLY A 186 15.54 -17.56 -11.15
N THR A 187 14.55 -17.68 -10.24
CA THR A 187 14.48 -18.75 -9.22
C THR A 187 14.56 -20.17 -9.81
N ASP A 188 14.16 -20.37 -11.07
CA ASP A 188 14.21 -21.67 -11.73
C ASP A 188 15.56 -22.00 -12.39
N VAL A 189 16.39 -20.99 -12.67
CA VAL A 189 17.74 -21.21 -13.25
C VAL A 189 18.63 -22.01 -12.28
N GLU A 190 18.34 -21.94 -10.98
CA GLU A 190 19.09 -22.61 -9.91
C GLU A 190 18.55 -24.01 -9.56
N GLY A 191 17.50 -24.48 -10.23
CA GLY A 191 16.92 -25.82 -9.99
C GLY A 191 16.15 -25.96 -8.66
N GLU A 192 15.89 -24.85 -7.97
CA GLU A 192 15.23 -24.81 -6.65
C GLU A 192 13.82 -25.42 -6.68
N PHE A 193 13.06 -25.26 -7.77
CA PHE A 193 11.74 -25.89 -7.92
C PHE A 193 11.81 -27.42 -7.95
N GLY A 194 12.88 -27.99 -8.51
CA GLY A 194 13.10 -29.43 -8.48
C GLY A 194 13.34 -29.99 -7.08
N ARG A 195 13.77 -29.14 -6.13
CA ARG A 195 14.02 -29.49 -4.72
C ARG A 195 12.76 -29.43 -3.87
N LEU A 196 11.72 -28.73 -4.33
CA LEU A 196 10.44 -28.59 -3.62
C LEU A 196 9.55 -29.83 -3.72
N GLY A 197 9.74 -30.67 -4.74
CA GLY A 197 9.01 -31.93 -4.90
C GLY A 197 8.73 -32.30 -6.36
N PRO A 198 8.40 -33.57 -6.65
CA PRO A 198 8.08 -34.03 -8.01
C PRO A 198 6.87 -33.32 -8.62
N GLU A 199 5.93 -32.84 -7.82
CA GLU A 199 4.76 -32.06 -8.24
C GLU A 199 5.11 -30.70 -8.83
N PHE A 200 6.30 -30.15 -8.52
CA PHE A 200 6.77 -28.88 -9.06
C PHE A 200 7.60 -29.03 -10.35
N LYS A 201 7.90 -30.27 -10.79
CA LYS A 201 8.58 -30.51 -12.07
C LYS A 201 7.78 -29.93 -13.24
N GLY A 202 8.45 -29.19 -14.11
CA GLY A 202 7.87 -28.62 -15.33
C GLY A 202 7.30 -27.20 -15.17
N HIS A 203 6.99 -26.75 -13.95
CA HIS A 203 6.48 -25.39 -13.69
C HIS A 203 7.52 -24.29 -13.97
N ALA A 204 8.80 -24.66 -13.94
CA ALA A 204 9.95 -23.99 -14.53
C ALA A 204 9.64 -23.16 -15.80
N ALA A 205 9.01 -23.80 -16.79
CA ALA A 205 8.69 -23.16 -18.05
C ALA A 205 7.64 -22.05 -17.88
N CYS A 206 6.64 -22.26 -17.03
CA CYS A 206 5.59 -21.28 -16.75
C CYS A 206 6.17 -19.98 -16.14
N PHE A 207 7.16 -20.07 -15.24
CA PHE A 207 7.78 -18.88 -14.64
C PHE A 207 8.66 -18.10 -15.64
N ARG A 208 9.34 -18.80 -16.56
CA ARG A 208 10.05 -18.14 -17.67
C ARG A 208 9.09 -17.48 -18.67
N GLU A 209 8.02 -18.17 -19.03
CA GLU A 209 6.99 -17.63 -19.92
C GLU A 209 6.30 -16.40 -19.31
N LEU A 210 6.04 -16.42 -18.00
CA LEU A 210 5.54 -15.27 -17.24
C LEU A 210 6.46 -14.06 -17.42
N THR A 211 7.77 -14.24 -17.27
CA THR A 211 8.76 -13.17 -17.46
C THR A 211 8.67 -12.56 -18.86
N GLY A 212 8.64 -13.41 -19.90
CA GLY A 212 8.49 -12.95 -21.28
C GLY A 212 7.14 -12.26 -21.55
N ALA A 213 6.06 -12.74 -20.92
CA ALA A 213 4.74 -12.12 -21.02
C ALA A 213 4.69 -10.75 -20.34
N THR A 214 5.28 -10.61 -19.15
CA THR A 214 5.39 -9.33 -18.44
C THR A 214 6.19 -8.32 -19.25
N GLN A 215 7.32 -8.73 -19.86
CA GLN A 215 8.11 -7.84 -20.72
C GLN A 215 7.26 -7.29 -21.88
N ARG A 216 6.58 -8.15 -22.63
CA ARG A 216 5.70 -7.72 -23.74
C ARG A 216 4.59 -6.79 -23.27
N TYR A 217 3.99 -7.07 -22.12
CA TYR A 217 2.96 -6.22 -21.52
C TYR A 217 3.52 -4.83 -21.19
N VAL A 218 4.68 -4.75 -20.55
CA VAL A 218 5.33 -3.50 -20.16
C VAL A 218 5.74 -2.68 -21.38
N ASP A 219 6.32 -3.32 -22.40
CA ASP A 219 6.69 -2.64 -23.64
C ASP A 219 5.47 -2.04 -24.35
N THR A 220 4.39 -2.82 -24.45
CA THR A 220 3.12 -2.34 -25.01
C THR A 220 2.58 -1.16 -24.21
N ARG A 221 2.59 -1.26 -22.88
CA ARG A 221 2.03 -0.20 -22.03
C ARG A 221 2.84 1.08 -22.10
N ARG A 222 4.18 0.99 -22.12
CA ARG A 222 5.10 2.14 -22.25
C ARG A 222 4.92 2.88 -23.58
N ALA A 223 4.55 2.18 -24.66
CA ALA A 223 4.25 2.82 -25.94
C ALA A 223 2.95 3.66 -25.92
N HIS A 224 2.12 3.51 -24.89
CA HIS A 224 0.85 4.24 -24.69
C HIS A 224 0.89 5.23 -23.52
N LEU A 225 2.04 5.41 -22.87
CA LEU A 225 2.27 6.44 -21.84
C LEU A 225 2.76 7.73 -22.50
#